data_AF-A0A1F9WBU6-F1
#
_entry.id   AF-A0A1F9WBU6-F1
#
_cell.length_a   1.000
_cell.length_b   1.000
_cell.length_c   1.000
_cell.angle_alpha   90.00
_cell.angle_beta   90.00
_cell.angle_gamma   90.00
#
_symmetry.space_group_name_H-M   'P 1'
#
loop_
_entity.id
_entity.type
_entity.pdbx_description
1 polymer ?
#
loop_
_entity_poly.entity_id
_entity_poly.type
_entity_poly.pdbx_seq_one_letter_code
_entity_poly.pdbx_strand_id
1 'polypeptide(L)'
;MACGLSFAEDETEIRGIVEDLTAEKDERFKAAGFFLAAMSGFSDLTRELDRVLAVGPSPYIKLHAACALSRLGGAAGHSYLFSVASSGDESGLEALACLAYSLSPEAQPFLENAASGKMGVKAAAAAKIALNFRKQLAIIN
;
A
#
# COMPACT_ATOMS: atom_id res chain seq x y z
N MET A 1 5.40 -35.63 -8.84
CA MET A 1 5.01 -34.89 -7.63
C MET A 1 6.17 -33.96 -7.29
N ALA A 2 6.18 -32.75 -7.88
CA ALA A 2 7.27 -31.78 -7.79
C ALA A 2 6.70 -30.35 -7.90
N CYS A 3 5.74 -30.02 -7.04
CA CYS A 3 5.01 -28.73 -7.07
C CYS A 3 5.28 -27.86 -5.83
N GLY A 4 6.25 -28.24 -4.99
CA GLY A 4 6.51 -27.56 -3.71
C GLY A 4 7.87 -26.87 -3.59
N LEU A 5 8.78 -27.06 -4.55
CA LEU A 5 10.12 -26.47 -4.48
C LEU A 5 10.22 -25.11 -5.18
N SER A 6 9.54 -24.90 -6.32
CA SER A 6 9.67 -23.63 -7.06
C SER A 6 9.10 -22.43 -6.32
N PHE A 7 7.96 -22.57 -5.63
CA PHE A 7 7.37 -21.46 -4.86
C PHE A 7 8.23 -21.03 -3.67
N ALA A 8 8.95 -21.95 -3.04
CA ALA A 8 9.82 -21.64 -1.91
C ALA A 8 11.13 -20.97 -2.36
N GLU A 9 11.64 -21.36 -3.54
CA GLU A 9 12.77 -20.70 -4.19
C GLU A 9 12.40 -19.27 -4.59
N ASP A 10 11.21 -19.08 -5.20
CA ASP A 10 10.69 -17.76 -5.59
C ASP A 10 10.46 -16.85 -4.36
N GLU A 11 9.91 -17.37 -3.26
CA GLU A 11 9.70 -16.59 -2.03
C GLU A 11 11.03 -16.12 -1.42
N THR A 12 12.05 -16.99 -1.44
CA THR A 12 13.39 -16.66 -0.92
C THR A 12 14.06 -15.60 -1.78
N GLU A 13 13.95 -15.69 -3.10
CA GLU A 13 14.48 -14.69 -4.03
C GLU A 13 13.80 -13.33 -3.82
N ILE A 14 12.47 -13.31 -3.77
CA ILE A 14 11.70 -12.08 -3.54
C ILE A 14 12.07 -11.45 -2.19
N ARG A 15 12.28 -12.28 -1.16
CA ARG A 15 12.71 -11.80 0.16
C ARG A 15 14.07 -11.13 0.11
N GLY A 16 15.05 -11.72 -0.58
CA GLY A 16 16.35 -11.09 -0.80
C GLY A 16 16.22 -9.72 -1.49
N ILE A 17 15.38 -9.63 -2.52
CA ILE A 17 15.12 -8.35 -3.21
C ILE A 17 14.47 -7.32 -2.28
N VAL A 18 13.51 -7.73 -1.45
CA VAL A 18 12.88 -6.84 -0.46
C VAL A 18 13.91 -6.32 0.53
N GLU A 19 14.78 -7.18 1.05
CA GLU A 19 15.83 -6.81 2.00
C GLU A 19 16.81 -5.81 1.36
N ASP A 20 17.27 -6.08 0.14
CA ASP A 20 18.15 -5.17 -0.60
C ASP A 20 17.50 -3.81 -0.82
N LEU A 21 16.26 -3.78 -1.32
CA LEU A 21 15.52 -2.55 -1.58
C LEU A 21 15.24 -1.75 -0.30
N THR A 22 14.91 -2.41 0.81
CA THR A 22 14.62 -1.73 2.08
C THR A 22 15.87 -1.22 2.80
N ALA A 23 17.03 -1.83 2.55
CA ALA A 23 18.32 -1.37 3.05
C ALA A 23 18.87 -0.14 2.31
N GLU A 24 18.37 0.14 1.11
CA GLU A 24 18.83 1.27 0.29
C GLU A 24 18.69 2.63 0.98
N LYS A 25 19.55 3.57 0.60
CA LYS A 25 19.48 4.95 1.12
C LYS A 25 18.41 5.78 0.41
N ASP A 26 18.18 5.52 -0.87
CA ASP A 26 17.17 6.22 -1.65
C ASP A 26 15.78 5.81 -1.18
N GLU A 27 14.94 6.81 -0.91
CA GLU A 27 13.60 6.59 -0.41
C GLU A 27 12.71 5.84 -1.41
N ARG A 28 12.96 5.98 -2.71
CA ARG A 28 12.19 5.30 -3.77
C ARG A 28 12.43 3.80 -3.78
N PHE A 29 13.69 3.37 -3.61
CA PHE A 29 14.00 1.95 -3.49
C PHE A 29 13.39 1.37 -2.22
N LYS A 30 13.48 2.10 -1.11
CA LYS A 30 12.88 1.69 0.16
C LYS A 30 11.35 1.54 0.07
N ALA A 31 10.69 2.50 -0.57
CA ALA A 31 9.26 2.45 -0.86
C ALA A 31 8.89 1.27 -1.77
N ALA A 32 9.69 0.99 -2.81
CA ALA A 32 9.50 -0.17 -3.67
C ALA A 32 9.65 -1.49 -2.90
N GLY A 33 10.60 -1.56 -1.96
CA GLY A 33 10.77 -2.69 -1.05
C GLY A 33 9.53 -2.93 -0.18
N PHE A 34 8.96 -1.87 0.42
CA PHE A 34 7.71 -1.99 1.18
C PHE A 34 6.53 -2.45 0.32
N PHE A 35 6.42 -1.91 -0.89
CA PHE A 35 5.38 -2.33 -1.83
C PHE A 35 5.51 -3.82 -2.17
N LEU A 36 6.71 -4.26 -2.57
CA LEU A 36 6.96 -5.65 -2.93
C LEU A 36 6.68 -6.59 -1.75
N ALA A 37 7.16 -6.24 -0.55
CA ALA A 37 6.88 -6.98 0.68
C ALA A 37 5.38 -7.18 0.93
N ALA A 38 4.60 -6.10 0.79
CA ALA A 38 3.17 -6.14 1.03
C ALA A 38 2.41 -6.95 -0.03
N MET A 39 2.82 -6.83 -1.30
CA MET A 39 2.22 -7.60 -2.38
C MET A 39 2.54 -9.10 -2.30
N SER A 40 3.71 -9.44 -1.77
CA SER A 40 4.11 -10.83 -1.49
C SER A 40 3.58 -11.38 -0.16
N GLY A 41 2.86 -10.56 0.63
CA GLY A 41 2.21 -11.01 1.86
C GLY A 41 3.14 -11.22 3.06
N PHE A 42 4.30 -10.55 3.10
CA PHE A 42 5.27 -10.63 4.20
C PHE A 42 4.79 -9.92 5.46
N SER A 43 3.85 -10.57 6.16
CA SER A 43 3.21 -10.07 7.38
C SER A 43 4.16 -9.92 8.58
N ASP A 44 5.31 -10.59 8.55
CA ASP A 44 6.40 -10.46 9.52
C ASP A 44 7.01 -9.04 9.54
N LEU A 45 6.88 -8.28 8.45
CA LEU A 45 7.36 -6.91 8.33
C LEU A 45 6.40 -5.85 8.90
N THR A 46 5.19 -6.24 9.32
CA THR A 46 4.18 -5.30 9.87
C THR A 46 4.73 -4.45 11.02
N ARG A 47 5.49 -5.05 11.94
CA ARG A 47 6.11 -4.33 13.06
C ARG A 47 7.13 -3.28 12.61
N GLU A 48 7.88 -3.57 11.55
CA GLU A 48 8.83 -2.61 11.00
C GLU A 48 8.08 -1.46 10.30
N LEU A 49 7.06 -1.78 9.51
CA LEU A 49 6.22 -0.80 8.85
C LEU A 49 5.52 0.13 9.84
N ASP A 50 5.03 -0.38 10.97
CA ASP A 50 4.50 0.44 12.07
C ASP A 50 5.55 1.42 12.61
N ARG A 51 6.79 0.96 12.81
CA ARG A 51 7.89 1.83 13.25
C ARG A 51 8.19 2.90 12.21
N VAL A 52 8.27 2.54 10.94
CA VAL A 52 8.52 3.48 9.84
C VAL A 52 7.40 4.49 9.73
N LEU A 53 6.15 4.08 9.89
CA LEU A 53 5.01 4.99 9.89
C LEU A 53 5.10 6.01 11.05
N ALA A 54 5.48 5.55 12.24
CA ALA A 54 5.61 6.40 13.43
C ALA A 54 6.78 7.39 13.30
N VAL A 55 7.98 6.91 13.01
CA VAL A 55 9.23 7.68 13.15
C VAL A 55 10.05 7.79 11.86
N GLY A 56 9.48 7.39 10.71
CA GLY A 56 10.14 7.46 9.41
C GLY A 56 10.58 8.88 9.04
N PRO A 57 11.67 9.01 8.25
CA PRO A 57 12.37 10.28 8.06
C PRO A 57 11.60 11.29 7.19
N SER A 58 10.68 10.82 6.34
CA SER A 58 9.95 11.68 5.40
C SER A 58 8.46 11.31 5.30
N PRO A 59 7.60 12.27 4.92
CA PRO A 59 6.20 11.99 4.60
C PRO A 59 6.03 10.94 3.49
N TYR A 60 6.95 10.94 2.51
CA TYR A 60 6.94 9.98 1.40
C TYR A 60 7.14 8.54 1.89
N ILE A 61 8.14 8.31 2.74
CA ILE A 61 8.39 7.00 3.34
C ILE A 61 7.24 6.57 4.25
N LYS A 62 6.70 7.49 5.06
CA LYS A 62 5.55 7.20 5.93
C LYS A 62 4.32 6.79 5.11
N LEU A 63 4.05 7.48 4.00
CA LEU A 63 2.95 7.13 3.11
C LEU A 63 3.10 5.71 2.56
N HIS A 64 4.27 5.35 2.02
CA HIS A 64 4.47 4.02 1.43
C HIS A 64 4.48 2.91 2.49
N ALA A 65 4.98 3.19 3.70
CA ALA A 65 4.83 2.28 4.84
C ALA A 65 3.35 2.09 5.22
N ALA A 66 2.55 3.16 5.23
CA ALA A 66 1.11 3.06 5.45
C ALA A 66 0.39 2.27 4.34
N CYS A 67 0.80 2.43 3.08
CA CYS A 67 0.27 1.66 1.96
C CYS A 67 0.53 0.16 2.13
N ALA A 68 1.78 -0.21 2.42
CA ALA A 68 2.17 -1.59 2.68
C ALA A 68 1.44 -2.19 3.90
N LEU A 69 1.41 -1.45 5.01
CA LEU A 69 0.74 -1.87 6.23
C LEU A 69 -0.77 -2.06 6.02
N SER A 70 -1.40 -1.14 5.28
CA SER A 70 -2.80 -1.19 4.89
C SER A 70 -3.14 -2.42 4.05
N ARG A 71 -2.26 -2.79 3.11
CA ARG A 71 -2.37 -4.01 2.29
C ARG A 71 -2.22 -5.29 3.12
N LEU A 72 -1.42 -5.24 4.18
CA LEU A 72 -1.20 -6.36 5.11
C LEU A 72 -2.25 -6.40 6.24
N GLY A 73 -3.23 -5.49 6.24
CA GLY A 73 -4.34 -5.48 7.22
C GLY A 73 -4.07 -4.68 8.50
N GLY A 74 -3.00 -3.91 8.57
CA GLY A 74 -2.67 -3.09 9.73
C GLY A 74 -3.51 -1.80 9.84
N ALA A 75 -4.19 -1.65 10.97
CA ALA A 75 -5.12 -0.54 11.24
C ALA A 75 -4.47 0.86 11.24
N ALA A 76 -3.20 0.96 11.64
CA ALA A 76 -2.47 2.23 11.61
C ALA A 76 -2.26 2.72 10.17
N GLY A 77 -1.98 1.80 9.23
CA GLY A 77 -1.88 2.09 7.81
C GLY A 77 -3.21 2.58 7.25
N HIS A 78 -4.32 1.88 7.56
CA HIS A 78 -5.67 2.30 7.16
C HIS A 78 -5.99 3.72 7.61
N SER A 79 -5.79 3.99 8.91
CA SER A 79 -6.09 5.28 9.53
C SER A 79 -5.27 6.41 8.90
N TYR A 80 -3.98 6.16 8.65
CA TYR A 80 -3.10 7.14 8.02
C TYR A 80 -3.54 7.45 6.59
N LEU A 81 -3.84 6.43 5.79
CA LEU A 81 -4.28 6.62 4.40
C LEU A 81 -5.59 7.41 4.32
N PHE A 82 -6.59 7.13 5.17
CA PHE A 82 -7.82 7.90 5.18
C PHE A 82 -7.58 9.38 5.54
N SER A 83 -6.68 9.62 6.50
CA SER A 83 -6.30 10.99 6.88
C SER A 83 -5.62 11.73 5.72
N VAL A 84 -4.65 11.10 5.05
CA VAL A 84 -3.92 11.74 3.94
C VAL A 84 -4.79 11.90 2.71
N ALA A 85 -5.57 10.88 2.34
CA ALA A 85 -6.47 10.95 1.18
C ALA A 85 -7.46 12.12 1.25
N SER A 86 -7.80 12.57 2.47
CA SER A 86 -8.70 13.70 2.71
C SER A 86 -8.12 15.07 2.29
N SER A 87 -6.81 15.19 2.06
CA SER A 87 -6.18 16.47 1.67
C SER A 87 -6.50 16.89 0.22
N GLY A 88 -6.68 15.92 -0.68
CA GLY A 88 -6.85 16.15 -2.12
C GLY A 88 -5.60 16.71 -2.84
N ASP A 89 -4.46 16.83 -2.15
CA ASP A 89 -3.16 17.15 -2.74
C ASP A 89 -2.50 15.91 -3.37
N GLU A 90 -1.30 16.04 -3.92
CA GLU A 90 -0.58 14.94 -4.57
C GLU A 90 -0.36 13.73 -3.64
N SER A 91 -0.13 13.96 -2.34
CA SER A 91 -0.03 12.86 -1.35
C SER A 91 -1.40 12.23 -1.10
N GLY A 92 -2.47 13.02 -1.09
CA GLY A 92 -3.85 12.55 -1.03
C GLY A 92 -4.24 11.69 -2.23
N LEU A 93 -3.79 12.05 -3.44
CA LEU A 93 -4.02 11.25 -4.65
C LEU A 93 -3.31 9.89 -4.58
N GLU A 94 -2.07 9.87 -4.10
CA GLU A 94 -1.31 8.63 -3.90
C GLU A 94 -1.95 7.77 -2.80
N ALA A 95 -2.43 8.37 -1.70
CA ALA A 95 -3.16 7.64 -0.66
C ALA A 95 -4.44 6.99 -1.20
N LEU A 96 -5.18 7.68 -2.09
CA LEU A 96 -6.34 7.10 -2.78
C LEU A 96 -5.94 5.90 -3.66
N ALA A 97 -4.78 5.95 -4.33
CA ALA A 97 -4.27 4.82 -5.09
C ALA A 97 -3.95 3.62 -4.18
N CYS A 98 -3.32 3.86 -3.02
CA CYS A 98 -3.02 2.80 -2.04
C CYS A 98 -4.28 2.12 -1.49
N LEU A 99 -5.39 2.85 -1.36
CA LEU A 99 -6.67 2.26 -0.94
C LEU A 99 -7.23 1.23 -1.93
N ALA A 100 -6.80 1.24 -3.20
CA ALA A 100 -7.22 0.26 -4.20
C ALA A 100 -6.89 -1.18 -3.76
N TYR A 101 -5.72 -1.38 -3.14
CA TYR A 101 -5.24 -2.68 -2.67
C TYR A 101 -5.25 -2.81 -1.15
N SER A 102 -5.87 -1.88 -0.42
CA SER A 102 -6.03 -1.98 1.03
C SER A 102 -6.91 -3.16 1.45
N LEU A 103 -6.55 -3.83 2.55
CA LEU A 103 -7.43 -4.80 3.21
C LEU A 103 -8.45 -4.18 4.17
N SER A 104 -8.49 -2.84 4.30
CA SER A 104 -9.54 -2.19 5.10
C SER A 104 -10.92 -2.41 4.46
N PRO A 105 -11.93 -2.83 5.24
CA PRO A 105 -13.31 -2.89 4.78
C PRO A 105 -13.89 -1.49 4.47
N GLU A 106 -13.37 -0.44 5.11
CA GLU A 106 -13.78 0.95 4.89
C GLU A 106 -13.20 1.57 3.61
N ALA A 107 -12.21 0.93 2.98
CA ALA A 107 -11.56 1.47 1.77
C ALA A 107 -12.56 1.68 0.63
N GLN A 108 -13.46 0.73 0.39
CA GLN A 108 -14.46 0.85 -0.67
C GLN A 108 -15.44 2.01 -0.45
N PRO A 109 -16.18 2.10 0.68
CA PRO A 109 -17.11 3.21 0.90
C PRO A 109 -16.40 4.57 0.95
N PHE A 110 -15.15 4.62 1.43
CA PHE A 110 -14.36 5.85 1.37
C PHE A 110 -14.08 6.30 -0.08
N LEU A 111 -13.64 5.36 -0.93
CA LEU A 111 -13.38 5.64 -2.34
C LEU A 111 -14.65 6.02 -3.11
N GLU A 112 -15.78 5.38 -2.82
CA GLU A 112 -17.08 5.73 -3.42
C GLU A 112 -17.50 7.17 -3.05
N ASN A 113 -17.30 7.57 -1.79
CA ASN A 113 -17.54 8.95 -1.37
C ASN A 113 -16.58 9.94 -2.05
N ALA A 114 -15.28 9.61 -2.14
CA ALA A 114 -14.30 10.45 -2.84
C ALA A 114 -14.63 10.61 -4.33
N ALA A 115 -15.07 9.53 -4.99
CA ALA A 115 -15.50 9.51 -6.38
C ALA A 115 -16.72 10.39 -6.68
N SER A 116 -17.49 10.77 -5.65
CA SER A 116 -18.65 11.65 -5.76
C SER A 116 -18.29 13.11 -6.07
N GLY A 117 -17.00 13.50 -5.99
CA GLY A 117 -16.56 14.86 -6.35
C GLY A 117 -16.44 15.85 -5.18
N LYS A 118 -16.87 15.49 -3.97
CA LYS A 118 -16.82 16.41 -2.80
C LYS A 118 -15.41 16.80 -2.38
N MET A 119 -14.41 15.98 -2.73
CA MET A 119 -12.98 16.18 -2.43
C MET A 119 -12.21 16.82 -3.60
N GLY A 120 -12.91 17.29 -4.63
CA GLY A 120 -12.32 17.88 -5.83
C GLY A 120 -12.23 16.91 -7.01
N VAL A 121 -12.08 17.49 -8.21
CA VAL A 121 -12.16 16.75 -9.49
C VAL A 121 -11.01 15.75 -9.64
N LYS A 122 -9.78 16.13 -9.24
CA LYS A 122 -8.61 15.23 -9.27
C LYS A 122 -8.78 14.04 -8.33
N ALA A 123 -9.19 14.28 -7.09
CA ALA A 123 -9.46 13.23 -6.11
C ALA A 123 -10.57 12.29 -6.59
N ALA A 124 -11.63 12.82 -7.19
CA ALA A 124 -12.71 12.00 -7.74
C ALA A 124 -12.24 11.12 -8.91
N ALA A 125 -11.37 11.63 -9.78
CA ALA A 125 -10.79 10.84 -10.85
C ALA A 125 -9.88 9.74 -10.31
N ALA A 126 -8.99 10.06 -9.36
CA ALA A 126 -8.12 9.10 -8.70
C ALA A 126 -8.93 8.00 -7.97
N ALA A 127 -9.98 8.37 -7.24
CA ALA A 127 -10.85 7.43 -6.55
C ALA A 127 -11.57 6.47 -7.51
N LYS A 128 -12.03 6.94 -8.68
CA LYS A 128 -12.62 6.08 -9.71
C LYS A 128 -11.62 5.08 -10.27
N ILE A 129 -10.38 5.52 -10.49
CA ILE A 129 -9.29 4.64 -10.93
C ILE A 129 -9.03 3.57 -9.87
N ALA A 130 -8.90 3.96 -8.60
CA ALA A 130 -8.69 3.06 -7.48
C ALA A 130 -9.82 2.02 -7.32
N LEU A 131 -11.09 2.44 -7.48
CA LEU A 131 -12.25 1.54 -7.46
C LEU A 131 -12.20 0.51 -8.59
N ASN A 132 -11.80 0.92 -9.80
CA ASN A 132 -11.67 0.00 -10.93
C ASN A 132 -10.57 -1.03 -10.69
N PHE A 133 -9.40 -0.59 -10.19
CA PHE A 133 -8.32 -1.51 -9.81
C PHE A 133 -8.75 -2.48 -8.71
N ARG A 134 -9.43 -1.99 -7.67
CA ARG A 134 -9.93 -2.85 -6.58
C ARG A 134 -10.84 -3.97 -7.08
N LYS A 135 -11.73 -3.65 -8.03
CA LYS A 135 -12.60 -4.65 -8.67
C LYS A 135 -11.80 -5.69 -9.46
N GLN A 136 -10.76 -5.28 -10.17
CA GLN A 136 -9.89 -6.20 -10.91
C GLN A 136 -9.12 -7.13 -9.97
N LEU A 137 -8.59 -6.61 -8.86
CA LEU A 137 -7.90 -7.43 -7.86
C LEU A 137 -8.82 -8.46 -7.20
N ALA A 138 -10.11 -8.12 -7.01
CA ALA A 138 -11.10 -9.06 -6.48
C ALA A 138 -11.50 -10.18 -7.46
N ILE A 139 -11.16 -10.07 -8.75
CA ILE A 139 -11.41 -11.12 -9.76
C ILE A 139 -10.22 -12.11 -9.83
N ILE A 140 -9.02 -11.64 -9.52
CA ILE A 140 -7.76 -12.40 -9.70
C ILE A 140 -7.41 -13.20 -8.42
N ASN A 141 -7.90 -12.77 -7.26
CA ASN A 141 -7.80 -13.49 -5.98
C ASN A 141 -8.94 -14.49 -5.80
#